data_AF-A0A3C1VHN3-F1
#
_entry.id   AF-A0A3C1VHN3-F1
#
_cell.length_a   1.000
_cell.length_b   1.000
_cell.length_c   1.000
_cell.angle_alpha   90.00
_cell.angle_beta   90.00
_cell.angle_gamma   90.00
#
_symmetry.space_group_name_H-M   'P 1'
#
loop_
_entity.id
_entity.type
_entity.pdbx_description
1 polymer ?
#
loop_
_entity_poly.entity_id
_entity_poly.type
_entity_poly.pdbx_seq_one_letter_code
_entity_poly.pdbx_strand_id
1 'polypeptide(L)'
;MSHPQIIQGGMGAGVSAWQLARAVSQTGQLGVVSGTALAAILVRRLQTGDPDGQMRHALEKFPVPGVAPKVLADYFIPGGKPANAPFKLSPLPGLQPSPDFVALTVAANFVEVFLAKEGHDGLVGINFLEKIQFPTLPSIFGAMLAGVDYVLMGAGIPRAVPGVLDRLARGETVELKIDIEGGLPGEEFHATFDPAAFCGGRAPLLKRPDFLG
;
A
#
# COMPACT_ATOMS: atom_id res chain seq x y z
N MET A 1 20.60 3.07 15.84
CA MET A 1 19.51 3.96 16.31
C MET A 1 18.69 3.18 17.32
N SER A 2 18.14 3.82 18.34
CA SER A 2 17.19 3.18 19.25
C SER A 2 15.85 2.97 18.53
N HIS A 3 15.28 1.78 18.62
CA HIS A 3 13.93 1.52 18.12
C HIS A 3 12.88 2.34 18.90
N PRO A 4 11.75 2.70 18.26
CA PRO A 4 10.65 3.39 18.93
C PRO A 4 10.08 2.51 20.05
N GLN A 5 9.74 3.12 21.19
CA GLN A 5 9.23 2.40 22.36
C GLN A 5 7.72 2.15 22.27
N ILE A 6 7.01 3.01 21.53
CA ILE A 6 5.57 2.93 21.32
C ILE A 6 5.30 2.73 19.84
N ILE A 7 4.42 1.77 19.55
CA ILE A 7 3.88 1.51 18.22
C ILE A 7 2.40 1.84 18.25
N GLN A 8 1.98 2.83 17.46
CA GLN A 8 0.57 3.10 17.25
C GLN A 8 -0.07 1.95 16.45
N GLY A 9 -1.19 1.42 16.91
CA GLY A 9 -1.87 0.29 16.25
C GLY A 9 -2.43 0.65 14.88
N GLY A 10 -2.37 -0.27 13.91
CA GLY A 10 -2.70 -0.01 12.51
C GLY A 10 -3.78 -0.91 11.90
N MET A 11 -4.75 -1.40 12.69
CA MET A 11 -5.68 -2.44 12.26
C MET A 11 -7.06 -1.88 11.85
N GLY A 12 -7.51 -2.21 10.63
CA GLY A 12 -8.83 -1.87 10.10
C GLY A 12 -8.83 -0.83 8.98
N ALA A 13 -9.89 -0.76 8.17
CA ALA A 13 -9.94 0.13 7.01
C ALA A 13 -10.15 1.60 7.41
N GLY A 14 -9.19 2.47 7.11
CA GLY A 14 -9.28 3.92 7.36
C GLY A 14 -9.21 4.34 8.83
N VAL A 15 -8.90 3.42 9.75
CA VAL A 15 -8.78 3.70 11.20
C VAL A 15 -7.53 4.53 11.50
N SER A 16 -6.40 4.17 10.92
CA SER A 16 -5.14 4.92 10.99
C SER A 16 -4.71 5.39 9.61
N ALA A 17 -5.27 6.51 9.18
CA ALA A 17 -4.82 7.22 7.98
C ALA A 17 -3.51 7.98 8.23
N TRP A 18 -2.91 8.50 7.16
CA TRP A 18 -1.65 9.23 7.18
C TRP A 18 -1.58 10.35 8.22
N GLN A 19 -2.70 11.04 8.53
CA GLN A 19 -2.72 12.12 9.52
C GLN A 19 -2.32 11.64 10.92
N LEU A 20 -2.89 10.52 11.35
CA LEU A 20 -2.59 9.95 12.67
C LEU A 20 -1.17 9.41 12.71
N ALA A 21 -0.77 8.67 11.67
CA ALA A 21 0.58 8.13 11.55
C ALA A 21 1.63 9.26 11.60
N ARG A 22 1.43 10.33 10.83
CA ARG A 22 2.28 11.54 10.85
C ARG A 22 2.35 12.17 12.23
N ALA A 23 1.21 12.42 12.86
CA ALA A 23 1.15 13.03 14.18
C ALA A 23 1.94 12.22 15.22
N VAL A 24 1.78 10.90 15.24
CA VAL A 24 2.54 10.01 16.15
C VAL A 24 4.03 10.01 15.79
N SER A 25 4.37 9.93 14.50
CA SER A 25 5.74 9.93 14.01
C SER A 25 6.51 11.18 14.47
N GLN A 26 5.86 12.35 14.42
CA GLN A 26 6.43 13.62 14.88
C GLN A 26 6.66 13.69 16.40
N THR A 27 6.09 12.79 17.19
CA THR A 27 6.39 12.65 18.63
C THR A 27 7.64 11.79 18.91
N GLY A 28 8.28 11.24 17.87
CA GLY A 28 9.41 10.33 17.98
C GLY A 28 9.03 8.86 18.24
N GLN A 29 7.75 8.52 18.12
CA GLN A 29 7.24 7.14 18.21
C GLN A 29 6.92 6.59 16.82
N LEU A 30 6.60 5.29 16.70
CA LEU A 30 6.25 4.71 15.40
C LEU A 30 4.80 5.02 15.05
N GLY A 31 4.60 5.94 14.10
CA GLY A 31 3.32 6.16 13.45
C GLY A 31 3.04 5.09 12.41
N VAL A 32 1.85 4.47 12.42
CA VAL A 32 1.53 3.32 11.57
C VAL A 32 0.26 3.56 10.76
N VAL A 33 0.41 3.60 9.44
CA VAL A 33 -0.71 3.58 8.49
C VAL A 33 -1.36 2.19 8.48
N SER A 34 -2.69 2.13 8.42
CA SER A 34 -3.36 0.87 8.10
C SER A 34 -3.36 0.63 6.59
N GLY A 35 -2.76 -0.47 6.16
CA GLY A 35 -2.76 -0.92 4.76
C GLY A 35 -4.09 -1.53 4.31
N THR A 36 -5.08 -1.64 5.19
CA THR A 36 -6.35 -2.33 4.90
C THR A 36 -7.20 -1.53 3.91
N ALA A 37 -7.50 -2.13 2.75
CA ALA A 37 -8.38 -1.58 1.72
C ALA A 37 -8.00 -0.19 1.18
N LEU A 38 -6.70 0.16 1.19
CA LEU A 38 -6.24 1.48 0.76
C LEU A 38 -6.64 1.82 -0.69
N ALA A 39 -6.65 0.84 -1.61
CA ALA A 39 -7.13 1.06 -2.98
C ALA A 39 -8.57 1.60 -3.02
N ALA A 40 -9.48 1.00 -2.24
CA ALA A 40 -10.87 1.45 -2.14
C ALA A 40 -10.98 2.81 -1.43
N ILE A 41 -10.15 3.06 -0.41
CA ILE A 41 -10.12 4.33 0.32
C ILE A 41 -9.66 5.48 -0.59
N LEU A 42 -8.56 5.29 -1.34
CA LEU A 42 -8.06 6.29 -2.30
C LEU A 42 -9.14 6.62 -3.35
N VAL A 43 -9.74 5.60 -3.95
CA VAL A 43 -10.83 5.76 -4.93
C VAL A 43 -12.01 6.54 -4.36
N ARG A 44 -12.39 6.30 -3.11
CA ARG A 44 -13.47 7.04 -2.45
C ARG A 44 -13.10 8.50 -2.21
N ARG A 45 -11.88 8.77 -1.71
CA ARG A 45 -11.41 10.14 -1.46
C ARG A 45 -11.32 10.98 -2.74
N LEU A 46 -10.84 10.38 -3.83
CA LEU A 46 -10.80 11.02 -5.15
C LEU A 46 -12.21 11.32 -5.69
N GLN A 47 -13.16 10.41 -5.51
CA GLN A 47 -14.55 10.61 -5.93
C GLN A 47 -15.31 11.59 -5.04
N THR A 48 -14.92 11.79 -3.79
CA THR A 48 -15.41 12.90 -2.96
C THR A 48 -14.73 14.24 -3.29
N GLY A 49 -13.86 14.26 -4.29
CA GLY A 49 -13.25 15.45 -4.85
C GLY A 49 -11.96 15.88 -4.18
N ASP A 50 -11.37 15.05 -3.32
CA ASP A 50 -10.07 15.31 -2.68
C ASP A 50 -9.98 16.76 -2.14
N PRO A 51 -10.85 17.13 -1.17
CA PRO A 51 -11.12 18.53 -0.84
C PRO A 51 -9.91 19.28 -0.28
N ASP A 52 -8.99 18.58 0.38
CA ASP A 52 -7.72 19.12 0.89
C ASP A 52 -6.55 18.97 -0.11
N GLY A 53 -6.81 18.37 -1.28
CA GLY A 53 -5.85 18.16 -2.35
C GLY A 53 -4.75 17.15 -2.03
N GLN A 54 -4.80 16.47 -0.88
CA GLN A 54 -3.67 15.68 -0.39
C GLN A 54 -3.47 14.40 -1.22
N MET A 55 -4.55 13.78 -1.71
CA MET A 55 -4.42 12.58 -2.53
C MET A 55 -3.77 12.92 -3.87
N ARG A 56 -4.20 14.02 -4.51
CA ARG A 56 -3.60 14.50 -5.76
C ARG A 56 -2.15 14.92 -5.56
N HIS A 57 -1.84 15.68 -4.51
CA HIS A 57 -0.48 16.07 -4.16
C HIS A 57 0.46 14.87 -4.04
N ALA A 58 0.05 13.81 -3.33
CA ALA A 58 0.85 12.59 -3.24
C ALA A 58 0.96 11.85 -4.58
N LEU A 59 -0.13 11.76 -5.35
CA LEU A 59 -0.11 11.15 -6.69
C LEU A 59 0.80 11.89 -7.67
N GLU A 60 0.93 13.21 -7.56
CA GLU A 60 1.89 14.02 -8.35
C GLU A 60 3.35 13.65 -8.07
N LYS A 61 3.63 13.08 -6.89
CA LYS A 61 4.96 12.59 -6.48
C LYS A 61 5.19 11.12 -6.79
N PHE A 62 4.19 10.42 -7.35
CA PHE A 62 4.29 9.00 -7.66
C PHE A 62 5.36 8.74 -8.72
N PRO A 63 6.35 7.87 -8.46
CA PRO A 63 7.56 7.80 -9.29
C PRO A 63 7.41 7.00 -10.59
N VAL A 64 6.32 6.23 -10.76
CA VAL A 64 6.13 5.41 -11.97
C VAL A 64 5.24 6.15 -12.98
N PRO A 65 5.75 6.47 -14.19
CA PRO A 65 5.00 7.21 -15.20
C PRO A 65 3.68 6.54 -15.58
N GLY A 66 2.66 7.37 -15.88
CA GLY A 66 1.36 6.91 -16.40
C GLY A 66 0.39 6.38 -15.33
N VAL A 67 0.85 5.87 -14.20
CA VAL A 67 -0.01 5.32 -13.13
C VAL A 67 -0.88 6.41 -12.49
N ALA A 68 -0.26 7.46 -11.95
CA ALA A 68 -1.00 8.54 -11.28
C ALA A 68 -1.99 9.28 -12.21
N PRO A 69 -1.61 9.69 -13.44
CA PRO A 69 -2.56 10.28 -14.39
C PRO A 69 -3.75 9.37 -14.69
N LYS A 70 -3.52 8.06 -14.86
CA LYS A 70 -4.60 7.10 -15.09
C LYS A 70 -5.53 6.98 -13.89
N VAL A 71 -4.99 6.87 -12.67
CA VAL A 71 -5.80 6.82 -11.43
C VAL A 71 -6.66 8.07 -11.29
N LEU A 72 -6.11 9.25 -11.57
CA LEU A 72 -6.86 10.50 -11.54
C LEU A 72 -7.95 10.54 -12.62
N ALA A 73 -7.62 10.16 -13.86
CA ALA A 73 -8.60 10.10 -14.95
C ALA A 73 -9.75 9.14 -14.64
N ASP A 74 -9.48 8.03 -13.96
CA ASP A 74 -10.47 6.99 -13.66
C ASP A 74 -11.37 7.33 -12.47
N TYR A 75 -10.89 8.10 -11.48
CA TYR A 75 -11.56 8.22 -10.17
C TYR A 75 -11.68 9.64 -9.60
N PHE A 76 -10.93 10.63 -10.07
CA PHE A 76 -11.04 11.99 -9.53
C PHE A 76 -12.26 12.70 -10.11
N ILE A 77 -13.10 13.26 -9.23
CA ILE A 77 -14.27 14.05 -9.59
C ILE A 77 -14.09 15.46 -9.00
N PRO A 78 -13.74 16.48 -9.80
CA PRO A 78 -13.63 17.86 -9.30
C PRO A 78 -14.91 18.30 -8.58
N GLY A 79 -14.79 18.77 -7.34
CA GLY A 79 -15.94 19.15 -6.50
C GLY A 79 -16.72 17.97 -5.89
N GLY A 80 -16.32 16.74 -6.20
CA GLY A 80 -16.91 15.51 -5.67
C GLY A 80 -18.16 15.04 -6.42
N LYS A 81 -18.45 13.74 -6.28
CA LYS A 81 -19.68 13.14 -6.79
C LYS A 81 -20.92 13.73 -6.09
N PRO A 82 -22.10 13.74 -6.74
CA PRO A 82 -23.35 14.02 -6.07
C PRO A 82 -23.58 13.11 -4.84
N ALA A 83 -24.23 13.63 -3.80
CA ALA A 83 -24.48 12.88 -2.55
C ALA A 83 -25.16 11.53 -2.80
N ASN A 84 -26.16 11.51 -3.69
CA ASN A 84 -26.97 10.33 -4.01
C ASN A 84 -26.36 9.42 -5.09
N ALA A 85 -25.26 9.80 -5.72
CA ALA A 85 -24.60 8.96 -6.72
C ALA A 85 -23.81 7.84 -6.01
N PRO A 86 -23.86 6.58 -6.47
CA PRO A 86 -23.01 5.53 -5.94
C PRO A 86 -21.53 5.79 -6.26
N PHE A 87 -20.62 5.21 -5.47
CA PHE A 87 -19.19 5.22 -5.80
C PHE A 87 -18.89 4.23 -6.92
N LYS A 88 -18.07 4.65 -7.90
CA LYS A 88 -17.32 3.72 -8.75
C LYS A 88 -16.43 2.86 -7.87
N LEU A 89 -16.48 1.54 -8.08
CA LEU A 89 -15.71 0.58 -7.31
C LEU A 89 -14.27 0.47 -7.83
N SER A 90 -13.35 0.12 -6.94
CA SER A 90 -12.01 -0.34 -7.34
C SER A 90 -12.12 -1.73 -8.00
N PRO A 91 -11.18 -2.10 -8.88
CA PRO A 91 -11.11 -3.45 -9.43
C PRO A 91 -11.05 -4.52 -8.33
N LEU A 92 -11.62 -5.69 -8.60
CA LEU A 92 -11.62 -6.79 -7.64
C LEU A 92 -10.23 -7.44 -7.55
N PRO A 93 -9.77 -7.81 -6.34
CA PRO A 93 -8.57 -8.63 -6.16
C PRO A 93 -8.79 -10.05 -6.70
N GLY A 94 -7.70 -10.70 -7.11
CA GLY A 94 -7.72 -12.09 -7.53
C GLY A 94 -6.31 -12.66 -7.70
N LEU A 95 -6.22 -13.96 -7.97
CA LEU A 95 -4.94 -14.67 -8.14
C LEU A 95 -4.14 -14.15 -9.35
N GLN A 96 -4.85 -13.80 -10.43
CA GLN A 96 -4.30 -13.14 -11.62
C GLN A 96 -4.90 -11.73 -11.69
N PRO A 97 -4.31 -10.76 -10.98
CA PRO A 97 -4.88 -9.42 -10.89
C PRO A 97 -4.75 -8.66 -12.21
N SER A 98 -5.71 -7.78 -12.50
CA SER A 98 -5.60 -6.88 -13.65
C SER A 98 -4.49 -5.83 -13.42
N PRO A 99 -3.87 -5.31 -14.51
CA PRO A 99 -2.92 -4.21 -14.39
C PRO A 99 -3.48 -3.00 -13.62
N ASP A 100 -4.76 -2.70 -13.81
CA ASP A 100 -5.47 -1.60 -13.13
C ASP A 100 -5.60 -1.84 -11.63
N PHE A 101 -5.85 -3.08 -11.18
CA PHE A 101 -5.84 -3.43 -9.76
C PHE A 101 -4.47 -3.22 -9.14
N VAL A 102 -3.43 -3.73 -9.82
CA VAL A 102 -2.04 -3.63 -9.36
C VAL A 102 -1.63 -2.17 -9.25
N ALA A 103 -1.83 -1.38 -10.30
CA ALA A 103 -1.49 0.04 -10.33
C ALA A 103 -2.19 0.86 -9.26
N LEU A 104 -3.50 0.66 -9.07
CA LEU A 104 -4.25 1.34 -8.04
C LEU A 104 -3.77 0.95 -6.63
N THR A 105 -3.46 -0.34 -6.41
CA THR A 105 -3.00 -0.84 -5.11
C THR A 105 -1.63 -0.29 -4.73
N VAL A 106 -0.67 -0.29 -5.67
CA VAL A 106 0.65 0.31 -5.45
C VAL A 106 0.50 1.81 -5.17
N ALA A 107 -0.26 2.53 -5.99
CA ALA A 107 -0.47 3.98 -5.82
C ALA A 107 -1.12 4.33 -4.48
N ALA A 108 -2.13 3.58 -4.05
CA ALA A 108 -2.83 3.85 -2.78
C ALA A 108 -1.94 3.67 -1.55
N ASN A 109 -1.09 2.64 -1.54
CA ASN A 109 -0.14 2.44 -0.45
C ASN A 109 0.98 3.49 -0.46
N PHE A 110 1.46 3.87 -1.64
CA PHE A 110 2.40 4.97 -1.77
C PHE A 110 1.82 6.27 -1.21
N VAL A 111 0.60 6.64 -1.60
CA VAL A 111 -0.04 7.91 -1.21
C VAL A 111 -0.11 8.06 0.31
N GLU A 112 -0.59 7.04 1.02
CA GLU A 112 -0.73 7.11 2.48
C GLU A 112 0.63 7.18 3.19
N VAL A 113 1.61 6.38 2.77
CA VAL A 113 2.95 6.42 3.39
C VAL A 113 3.67 7.72 3.06
N PHE A 114 3.57 8.21 1.81
CA PHE A 114 4.19 9.46 1.38
C PHE A 114 3.69 10.64 2.23
N LEU A 115 2.38 10.79 2.37
CA LEU A 115 1.77 11.84 3.18
C LEU A 115 2.11 11.70 4.68
N ALA A 116 2.20 10.46 5.16
CA ALA A 116 2.55 10.19 6.55
C ALA A 116 4.00 10.56 6.88
N LYS A 117 4.90 10.58 5.88
CA LYS A 117 6.32 10.92 6.03
C LYS A 117 6.65 12.37 5.70
N GLU A 118 5.72 13.11 5.09
CA GLU A 118 6.06 14.39 4.50
C GLU A 118 6.49 15.43 5.55
N GLY A 119 7.63 16.09 5.33
CA GLY A 119 8.08 17.23 6.13
C GLY A 119 8.59 16.88 7.54
N HIS A 120 9.02 15.64 7.78
CA HIS A 120 9.73 15.25 9.01
C HIS A 120 10.58 13.99 8.83
N ASP A 121 11.49 13.74 9.77
CA ASP A 121 12.39 12.57 9.78
C ASP A 121 11.92 11.44 10.71
N GLY A 122 10.73 11.58 11.30
CA GLY A 122 10.10 10.54 12.13
C GLY A 122 9.89 9.22 11.39
N LEU A 123 9.81 8.13 12.16
CA LEU A 123 9.61 6.77 11.63
C LEU A 123 8.15 6.54 11.27
N VAL A 124 7.91 5.98 10.09
CA VAL A 124 6.57 5.62 9.61
C VAL A 124 6.52 4.15 9.23
N GLY A 125 5.55 3.44 9.80
CA GLY A 125 5.22 2.07 9.46
C GLY A 125 3.92 1.95 8.68
N ILE A 126 3.69 0.77 8.13
CA ILE A 126 2.39 0.36 7.59
C ILE A 126 2.04 -1.03 8.11
N ASN A 127 0.79 -1.26 8.47
CA ASN A 127 0.31 -2.55 8.94
C ASN A 127 -0.61 -3.23 7.91
N PHE A 128 -0.25 -4.46 7.54
CA PHE A 128 -1.05 -5.35 6.70
C PHE A 128 -1.66 -6.50 7.52
N LEU A 129 -2.51 -7.30 6.89
CA LEU A 129 -3.15 -8.46 7.50
C LEU A 129 -2.82 -9.71 6.68
N GLU A 130 -2.25 -10.73 7.32
CA GLU A 130 -1.86 -11.99 6.66
C GLU A 130 -3.06 -12.67 5.99
N LYS A 131 -4.28 -12.47 6.51
CA LYS A 131 -5.52 -13.01 5.92
C LYS A 131 -6.00 -12.30 4.65
N ILE A 132 -5.43 -11.16 4.30
CA ILE A 132 -5.79 -10.43 3.06
C ILE A 132 -4.62 -10.55 2.09
N GLN A 133 -4.52 -11.69 1.39
CA GLN A 133 -3.31 -12.06 0.65
C GLN A 133 -3.18 -11.44 -0.76
N PHE A 134 -4.29 -11.33 -1.51
CA PHE A 134 -4.24 -10.87 -2.91
C PHE A 134 -3.59 -9.50 -3.13
N PRO A 135 -3.85 -8.45 -2.32
CA PRO A 135 -3.21 -7.15 -2.50
C PRO A 135 -1.81 -7.07 -1.89
N THR A 136 -1.30 -8.08 -1.18
CA THR A 136 -0.13 -7.96 -0.31
C THR A 136 1.12 -7.51 -1.05
N LEU A 137 1.50 -8.20 -2.12
CA LEU A 137 2.72 -7.89 -2.88
C LEU A 137 2.72 -6.46 -3.46
N PRO A 138 1.69 -6.03 -4.22
CA PRO A 138 1.65 -4.65 -4.70
C PRO A 138 1.53 -3.61 -3.58
N SER A 139 0.88 -3.95 -2.46
CA SER A 139 0.76 -3.03 -1.32
C SER A 139 2.10 -2.77 -0.64
N ILE A 140 2.88 -3.83 -0.40
CA ILE A 140 4.23 -3.74 0.16
C ILE A 140 5.11 -2.90 -0.76
N PHE A 141 5.10 -3.18 -2.07
CA PHE A 141 5.90 -2.43 -3.02
C PHE A 141 5.54 -0.93 -3.05
N GLY A 142 4.25 -0.59 -3.03
CA GLY A 142 3.78 0.80 -2.96
C GLY A 142 4.26 1.53 -1.70
N ALA A 143 4.20 0.87 -0.54
CA ALA A 143 4.72 1.43 0.70
C ALA A 143 6.25 1.61 0.67
N MET A 144 6.99 0.66 0.10
CA MET A 144 8.44 0.75 -0.07
C MET A 144 8.86 1.85 -1.05
N LEU A 145 8.09 2.08 -2.12
CA LEU A 145 8.31 3.21 -3.04
C LEU A 145 8.22 4.57 -2.33
N ALA A 146 7.35 4.68 -1.32
CA ALA A 146 7.23 5.87 -0.48
C ALA A 146 8.26 5.91 0.67
N GLY A 147 9.14 4.92 0.76
CA GLY A 147 10.21 4.87 1.76
C GLY A 147 9.73 4.52 3.17
N VAL A 148 8.71 3.66 3.31
CA VAL A 148 8.27 3.16 4.62
C VAL A 148 9.45 2.61 5.45
N ASP A 149 9.42 2.84 6.77
CA ASP A 149 10.49 2.40 7.67
C ASP A 149 10.20 1.02 8.28
N TYR A 150 8.92 0.72 8.55
CA TYR A 150 8.47 -0.55 9.12
C TYR A 150 7.31 -1.14 8.32
N VAL A 151 7.39 -2.43 8.02
CA VAL A 151 6.24 -3.22 7.57
C VAL A 151 5.81 -4.11 8.73
N LEU A 152 4.58 -3.91 9.17
CA LEU A 152 3.92 -4.71 10.18
C LEU A 152 2.92 -5.64 9.50
N MET A 153 2.74 -6.85 10.04
CA MET A 153 1.69 -7.73 9.56
C MET A 153 1.04 -8.49 10.71
N GLY A 154 -0.27 -8.31 10.86
CA GLY A 154 -1.06 -8.98 11.88
C GLY A 154 -1.93 -10.12 11.33
N ALA A 155 -2.74 -10.70 12.22
CA ALA A 155 -3.75 -11.72 11.89
C ALA A 155 -3.23 -13.02 11.24
N GLY A 156 -1.99 -13.43 11.54
CA GLY A 156 -1.42 -14.70 11.06
C GLY A 156 0.06 -14.84 11.37
N ILE A 157 0.76 -15.74 10.67
CA ILE A 157 2.21 -15.99 10.82
C ILE A 157 2.90 -15.74 9.45
N PRO A 158 3.31 -14.50 9.17
CA PRO A 158 3.73 -14.01 7.85
C PRO A 158 5.18 -14.41 7.46
N ARG A 159 5.49 -15.72 7.47
CA ARG A 159 6.87 -16.23 7.31
C ARG A 159 7.55 -15.86 5.99
N ALA A 160 6.77 -15.64 4.92
CA ALA A 160 7.29 -15.31 3.61
C ALA A 160 7.69 -13.82 3.47
N VAL A 161 7.11 -12.94 4.28
CA VAL A 161 7.20 -11.49 4.09
C VAL A 161 8.63 -10.94 4.23
N PRO A 162 9.47 -11.37 5.18
CA PRO A 162 10.86 -10.91 5.24
C PRO A 162 11.63 -11.12 3.92
N GLY A 163 11.47 -12.30 3.30
CA GLY A 163 12.12 -12.61 2.01
C GLY A 163 11.51 -11.83 0.84
N VAL A 164 10.21 -11.53 0.89
CA VAL A 164 9.56 -10.62 -0.07
C VAL A 164 10.18 -9.22 0.02
N LEU A 165 10.35 -8.67 1.23
CA LEU A 165 10.96 -7.35 1.43
C LEU A 165 12.40 -7.31 0.90
N ASP A 166 13.20 -8.35 1.15
CA ASP A 166 14.58 -8.43 0.69
C ASP A 166 14.71 -8.42 -0.84
N ARG A 167 13.80 -9.11 -1.53
CA ARG A 167 13.77 -9.21 -3.00
C ARG A 167 13.20 -7.94 -3.64
N LEU A 168 12.11 -7.40 -3.11
CA LEU A 168 11.55 -6.13 -3.57
C LEU A 168 12.55 -4.97 -3.40
N ALA A 169 13.35 -4.96 -2.32
CA ALA A 169 14.40 -3.96 -2.11
C ALA A 169 15.47 -3.98 -3.23
N ARG A 170 15.69 -5.16 -3.84
CA ARG A 170 16.59 -5.38 -4.97
C ARG A 170 15.92 -5.22 -6.34
N GLY A 171 14.62 -4.92 -6.38
CA GLY A 171 13.84 -4.82 -7.62
C GLY A 171 13.59 -6.18 -8.28
N GLU A 172 13.70 -7.28 -7.53
CA GLU A 172 13.49 -8.64 -8.01
C GLU A 172 12.01 -9.03 -7.98
N THR A 173 11.58 -9.87 -8.92
CA THR A 173 10.26 -10.52 -8.88
C THR A 173 10.06 -11.26 -7.56
N VAL A 174 8.84 -11.26 -7.02
CA VAL A 174 8.47 -11.95 -5.79
C VAL A 174 7.21 -12.77 -5.97
N GLU A 175 7.08 -13.80 -5.14
CA GLU A 175 5.93 -14.69 -5.12
C GLU A 175 5.44 -14.88 -3.68
N LEU A 176 4.13 -15.04 -3.53
CA LEU A 176 3.46 -15.31 -2.26
C LEU A 176 2.45 -16.44 -2.46
N LYS A 177 2.59 -17.49 -1.65
CA LYS A 177 1.59 -18.55 -1.59
C LYS A 177 0.26 -17.98 -1.11
N ILE A 178 -0.81 -18.33 -1.82
CA ILE A 178 -2.18 -17.94 -1.52
C ILE A 178 -2.91 -19.15 -0.96
N ASP A 179 -3.55 -18.96 0.19
CA ASP A 179 -4.41 -19.96 0.79
C ASP A 179 -5.79 -19.92 0.11
N ILE A 180 -6.14 -21.01 -0.57
CA ILE A 180 -7.43 -21.18 -1.23
C ILE A 180 -8.22 -22.26 -0.49
N GLU A 181 -9.40 -21.91 0.00
CA GLU A 181 -10.32 -22.87 0.61
C GLU A 181 -10.86 -23.83 -0.47
N GLY A 182 -10.82 -25.14 -0.18
CA GLY A 182 -11.27 -26.18 -1.12
C GLY A 182 -10.25 -26.60 -2.18
N GLY A 183 -8.99 -26.16 -2.09
CA GLY A 183 -7.91 -26.66 -2.95
C GLY A 183 -7.66 -28.16 -2.80
N LEU A 184 -7.28 -28.85 -3.89
CA LEU A 184 -6.99 -30.28 -3.86
C LEU A 184 -5.63 -30.55 -3.17
N PRO A 185 -5.40 -31.76 -2.62
CA PRO A 185 -4.11 -32.13 -2.06
C PRO A 185 -2.99 -31.96 -3.08
N GLY A 186 -2.00 -31.12 -2.75
CA GLY A 186 -0.83 -30.84 -3.61
C GLY A 186 -1.01 -29.65 -4.57
N GLU A 187 -2.19 -29.04 -4.66
CA GLU A 187 -2.35 -27.78 -5.39
C GLU A 187 -1.77 -26.61 -4.59
N GLU A 188 -0.98 -25.79 -5.26
CA GLU A 188 -0.48 -24.53 -4.71
C GLU A 188 -0.83 -23.38 -5.64
N PHE A 189 -1.36 -22.32 -5.04
CA PHE A 189 -1.67 -21.08 -5.74
C PHE A 189 -0.66 -20.03 -5.28
N HIS A 190 -0.09 -19.31 -6.23
CA HIS A 190 0.88 -18.26 -5.95
C HIS A 190 0.45 -16.97 -6.65
N ALA A 191 0.54 -15.86 -5.92
CA ALA A 191 0.50 -14.54 -6.51
C ALA A 191 1.94 -14.12 -6.82
N THR A 192 2.15 -13.55 -8.01
CA THR A 192 3.46 -13.06 -8.45
C THR A 192 3.40 -11.56 -8.66
N PHE A 193 4.45 -10.85 -8.27
CA PHE A 193 4.62 -9.43 -8.56
C PHE A 193 6.03 -9.17 -9.10
N ASP A 194 6.12 -8.49 -10.24
CA ASP A 194 7.37 -8.11 -10.88
C ASP A 194 7.51 -6.58 -10.85
N PRO A 195 8.40 -6.03 -10.00
CA PRO A 195 8.68 -4.60 -9.95
C PRO A 195 9.12 -4.01 -11.30
N ALA A 196 9.89 -4.75 -12.10
CA ALA A 196 10.41 -4.27 -13.36
C ALA A 196 9.29 -4.19 -14.42
N ALA A 197 8.45 -5.22 -14.48
CA ALA A 197 7.27 -5.21 -15.33
C ALA A 197 6.31 -4.06 -14.94
N PHE A 198 6.09 -3.84 -13.64
CA PHE A 198 5.26 -2.75 -13.15
C PHE A 198 5.82 -1.36 -13.50
N CYS A 199 7.13 -1.17 -13.33
CA CYS A 199 7.79 0.10 -13.64
C CYS A 199 8.01 0.33 -15.16
N GLY A 200 7.69 -0.65 -16.02
CA GLY A 200 7.94 -0.57 -17.46
C GLY A 200 9.42 -0.60 -17.83
N GLY A 201 10.27 -1.20 -16.99
CA GLY A 201 11.72 -1.20 -17.13
C GLY A 201 12.43 -1.55 -15.83
N ARG A 202 13.70 -1.18 -15.68
CA ARG A 202 14.47 -1.47 -14.46
C ARG A 202 13.79 -0.83 -13.23
N ALA A 203 13.42 -1.67 -12.26
CA ALA A 203 12.87 -1.19 -10.98
C ALA A 203 13.92 -0.44 -10.14
N PRO A 204 13.50 0.55 -9.34
CA PRO A 204 14.40 1.25 -8.42
C PRO A 204 14.90 0.31 -7.32
N LEU A 205 16.12 0.58 -6.83
CA LEU A 205 16.57 -0.01 -5.57
C LEU A 205 15.86 0.71 -4.42
N LEU A 206 15.29 -0.05 -3.50
CA LEU A 206 14.48 0.50 -2.40
C LEU A 206 15.16 0.23 -1.05
N LYS A 207 14.91 1.11 -0.09
CA LYS A 207 15.26 0.85 1.30
C LYS A 207 14.43 -0.34 1.77
N ARG A 208 15.08 -1.37 2.29
CA ARG A 208 14.41 -2.49 2.96
C ARG A 208 13.89 -2.01 4.32
N PRO A 209 12.57 -2.05 4.59
CA PRO A 209 12.03 -1.70 5.89
C PRO A 209 12.34 -2.78 6.93
N ASP A 210 12.24 -2.41 8.20
CA ASP A 210 12.18 -3.37 9.30
C ASP A 210 10.84 -4.12 9.26
N PHE A 211 10.82 -5.35 9.78
CA PHE A 211 9.63 -6.19 9.77
C PHE A 211 9.17 -6.56 11.18
N LEU A 212 7.87 -6.45 11.45
CA LEU A 212 7.23 -6.88 12.70
C LEU A 212 5.99 -7.73 12.36
N GLY A 213 5.95 -9.00 12.77
CA GLY A 213 4.81 -9.89 12.48
C GLY A 213 4.77 -11.11 13.36
#